data_AF-A0A2V7VNS1-F1
#
_entry.id   AF-A0A2V7VNS1-F1
#
_cell.length_a   1.000
_cell.length_b   1.000
_cell.length_c   1.000
_cell.angle_alpha   90.00
_cell.angle_beta   90.00
_cell.angle_gamma   90.00
#
_symmetry.space_group_name_H-M   'P 1'
#
loop_
_entity.id
_entity.type
_entity.pdbx_description
1 polymer ?
#
loop_
_entity_poly.entity_id
_entity_poly.type
_entity_poly.pdbx_seq_one_letter_code
_entity_poly.pdbx_strand_id
1 'polypeptide(L)'
;MRFRLALLLVPVAALALAESALPREPSSLPDDVPDFVAAAAERSVGDFAYALAEARFPAGVVAFESDSRPPVATSYRSSGDDAVVPLEVALGLFRSRHPTYEVEEQDGVLVVRERELDLGQGPLARGAERIRIQVLPLRAAFNQAMRIVDPSIQVRDGFVGSIIGRPAEPSPLGLFRTQVTLDMSNATLPTVLNEIVKQARGTVWILSQHGRSPEDQYYTLAFRTWGGTLSQFEEKLR
;
A
#
# COMPACT_ATOMS: atom_id res chain seq x y z
N MET A 1 33.14 15.77 -71.48
CA MET A 1 33.27 15.22 -70.11
C MET A 1 31.88 15.13 -69.50
N ARG A 2 31.45 13.92 -69.10
CA ARG A 2 30.08 13.63 -68.66
C ARG A 2 29.97 13.82 -67.14
N PHE A 3 29.06 14.69 -66.70
CA PHE A 3 28.63 14.81 -65.30
C PHE A 3 27.73 13.61 -64.95
N ARG A 4 28.02 12.90 -63.86
CA ARG A 4 27.07 11.99 -63.20
C ARG A 4 26.73 12.57 -61.82
N LEU A 5 25.49 13.02 -61.68
CA LEU A 5 24.86 13.42 -60.43
C LEU A 5 24.39 12.13 -59.74
N ALA A 6 24.99 11.75 -58.61
CA ALA A 6 24.49 10.68 -57.76
C ALA A 6 23.64 11.30 -56.64
N LEU A 7 22.33 11.16 -56.76
CA LEU A 7 21.36 11.51 -55.72
C LEU A 7 21.49 10.48 -54.59
N LEU A 8 22.11 10.83 -53.48
CA LEU A 8 22.11 10.03 -52.25
C LEU A 8 20.81 10.35 -51.48
N LEU A 9 19.82 9.47 -51.64
CA LEU A 9 18.69 9.34 -50.73
C LEU A 9 19.22 8.97 -49.34
N VAL A 10 19.26 9.93 -48.42
CA VAL A 10 19.43 9.66 -47.00
C VAL A 10 18.08 9.14 -46.48
N PRO A 11 18.00 7.92 -45.89
CA PRO A 11 16.74 7.43 -45.37
C PRO A 11 16.39 8.18 -44.08
N VAL A 12 15.24 8.85 -44.09
CA VAL A 12 14.60 9.54 -42.94
C VAL A 12 13.99 8.51 -41.98
N ALA A 13 14.74 7.47 -41.62
CA ALA A 13 14.26 6.32 -40.84
C ALA A 13 15.15 5.99 -39.63
N ALA A 14 15.77 7.01 -39.04
CA ALA A 14 16.54 6.88 -37.79
C ALA A 14 16.11 7.90 -36.71
N LEU A 15 14.91 8.46 -36.85
CA LEU A 15 14.34 9.47 -35.96
C LEU A 15 13.01 8.96 -35.36
N ALA A 16 13.04 7.78 -34.73
CA ALA A 16 11.84 7.23 -34.07
C ALA A 16 12.11 6.27 -32.89
N LEU A 17 13.33 6.20 -32.34
CA LEU A 17 13.66 5.30 -31.20
C LEU A 17 14.57 5.97 -30.16
N ALA A 18 14.34 7.26 -29.93
CA ALA A 18 14.75 7.91 -28.69
C ALA A 18 13.47 8.30 -27.94
N GLU A 19 12.67 7.29 -27.60
CA GLU A 19 11.68 7.43 -26.54
C GLU A 19 12.46 7.74 -25.28
N SER A 20 12.44 9.02 -24.93
CA SER A 20 12.64 9.62 -23.63
C SER A 20 12.67 8.61 -22.48
N ALA A 21 13.83 7.98 -22.25
CA ALA A 21 14.18 7.49 -20.93
C ALA A 21 14.47 8.75 -20.09
N LEU A 22 13.41 9.45 -19.69
CA LEU A 22 13.48 10.38 -18.57
C LEU A 22 14.15 9.59 -17.43
N PRO A 23 15.15 10.16 -16.75
CA PRO A 23 15.69 9.51 -15.57
C PRO A 23 14.53 9.23 -14.63
N ARG A 24 14.23 7.95 -14.39
CA ARG A 24 13.30 7.57 -13.32
C ARG A 24 13.84 8.23 -12.06
N GLU A 25 13.00 8.97 -11.36
CA GLU A 25 13.40 9.45 -10.04
C GLU A 25 13.89 8.24 -9.24
N PRO A 26 15.02 8.39 -8.52
CA PRO A 26 15.53 7.29 -7.72
C PRO A 26 14.44 6.88 -6.73
N SER A 27 14.15 5.57 -6.70
CA SER A 27 13.19 5.01 -5.76
C SER A 27 13.57 5.44 -4.34
N SER A 28 12.56 5.84 -3.57
CA SER A 28 12.74 6.18 -2.16
C SER A 28 12.53 4.97 -1.25
N LEU A 29 12.14 3.84 -1.83
CA LEU A 29 12.04 2.56 -1.14
C LEU A 29 13.43 1.93 -0.96
N PRO A 30 13.66 1.16 0.12
CA PRO A 30 14.88 0.39 0.25
C PRO A 30 15.05 -0.63 -0.88
N ASP A 31 16.29 -0.78 -1.36
CA ASP A 31 16.64 -1.69 -2.46
C ASP A 31 16.48 -3.17 -2.09
N ASP A 32 16.56 -3.50 -0.80
CA ASP A 32 16.57 -4.86 -0.27
C ASP A 32 15.47 -5.07 0.77
N VAL A 33 14.85 -6.25 0.75
CA VAL A 33 13.86 -6.73 1.73
C VAL A 33 14.37 -8.01 2.39
N PRO A 34 13.94 -8.32 3.63
CA PRO A 34 14.13 -9.65 4.18
C PRO A 34 13.54 -10.74 3.27
N ASP A 35 14.20 -11.89 3.18
CA ASP A 35 13.80 -13.03 2.33
C ASP A 35 12.36 -13.52 2.57
N PHE A 36 11.86 -13.41 3.80
CA PHE A 36 10.50 -13.77 4.15
C PHE A 36 9.44 -12.94 3.40
N VAL A 37 9.80 -11.73 2.93
CA VAL A 37 8.93 -10.90 2.08
C VAL A 37 8.75 -11.55 0.71
N ALA A 38 9.82 -12.08 0.12
CA ALA A 38 9.75 -12.84 -1.12
C ALA A 38 8.97 -14.15 -0.95
N ALA A 39 9.19 -14.88 0.16
CA ALA A 39 8.42 -16.09 0.45
C ALA A 39 6.92 -15.82 0.67
N ALA A 40 6.58 -14.66 1.24
CA ALA A 40 5.19 -14.23 1.41
C ALA A 40 4.55 -13.80 0.08
N ALA A 41 5.32 -13.17 -0.81
CA ALA A 41 4.90 -12.75 -2.14
C ALA A 41 4.39 -13.91 -3.02
N GLU A 42 4.84 -15.15 -2.79
CA GLU A 42 4.41 -16.33 -3.52
C GLU A 42 3.12 -16.98 -2.97
N ARG A 43 2.70 -16.60 -1.76
CA ARG A 43 1.60 -17.25 -1.04
C ARG A 43 0.25 -16.58 -1.32
N SER A 44 0.11 -15.33 -0.89
CA SER A 44 -1.12 -14.56 -1.02
C SER A 44 -0.86 -13.05 -0.90
N VAL A 45 -1.84 -12.25 -1.35
CA VAL A 45 -1.78 -10.79 -1.24
C VAL A 45 -1.78 -10.34 0.22
N GLY A 46 -2.64 -10.93 1.05
CA GLY A 46 -2.65 -10.69 2.50
C GLY A 46 -1.32 -11.07 3.18
N ASP A 47 -0.72 -12.20 2.81
CA ASP A 47 0.59 -12.62 3.34
C ASP A 47 1.70 -11.63 2.98
N PHE A 48 1.74 -11.18 1.72
CA PHE A 48 2.69 -10.17 1.27
C PHE A 48 2.53 -8.84 2.02
N ALA A 49 1.30 -8.36 2.19
CA ALA A 49 0.99 -7.15 2.95
C ALA A 49 1.50 -7.22 4.41
N TYR A 50 1.32 -8.38 5.03
CA TYR A 50 1.77 -8.61 6.40
C TYR A 50 3.29 -8.68 6.49
N ALA A 51 3.94 -9.37 5.55
CA ALA A 51 5.39 -9.42 5.49
C ALA A 51 6.01 -8.03 5.27
N LEU A 52 5.40 -7.16 4.45
CA LEU A 52 5.86 -5.78 4.28
C LEU A 52 5.77 -4.97 5.59
N ALA A 53 4.66 -5.10 6.32
CA ALA A 53 4.55 -4.48 7.66
C ALA A 53 5.64 -5.00 8.59
N GLU A 54 5.93 -6.30 8.54
CA GLU A 54 6.92 -6.93 9.40
C GLU A 54 8.36 -6.53 9.05
N ALA A 55 8.65 -6.36 7.76
CA ALA A 55 9.90 -5.80 7.24
C ALA A 55 10.04 -4.28 7.44
N ARG A 56 9.03 -3.65 8.05
CA ARG A 56 8.95 -2.20 8.28
C ARG A 56 8.84 -1.34 7.01
N PHE A 57 8.39 -1.93 5.90
CA PHE A 57 8.15 -1.24 4.64
C PHE A 57 6.80 -0.50 4.67
N PRO A 58 6.77 0.79 4.29
CA PRO A 58 5.52 1.51 4.10
C PRO A 58 4.81 0.96 2.86
N ALA A 59 3.61 0.44 3.04
CA ALA A 59 2.82 -0.09 1.94
C ALA A 59 1.32 0.11 2.13
N GLY A 60 0.60 0.00 1.02
CA GLY A 60 -0.84 0.05 0.92
C GLY A 60 -1.37 -1.07 0.04
N VAL A 61 -2.53 -1.62 0.39
CA VAL A 61 -3.16 -2.69 -0.40
C VAL A 61 -4.61 -2.36 -0.67
N VAL A 62 -5.01 -2.44 -1.95
CA VAL A 62 -6.41 -2.38 -2.38
C VAL A 62 -6.76 -3.69 -3.08
N ALA A 63 -7.60 -4.50 -2.44
CA ALA A 63 -7.87 -5.87 -2.88
C ALA A 63 -9.32 -6.26 -2.59
N PHE A 64 -9.79 -7.36 -3.18
CA PHE A 64 -11.00 -8.00 -2.69
C PHE A 64 -10.79 -8.56 -1.28
N GLU A 65 -11.85 -8.58 -0.47
CA GLU A 65 -11.77 -9.07 0.90
C GLU A 65 -11.18 -10.50 1.00
N SER A 66 -11.54 -11.39 0.06
CA SER A 66 -11.06 -12.76 -0.03
C SER A 66 -9.54 -12.89 -0.13
N ASP A 67 -8.88 -11.88 -0.72
CA ASP A 67 -7.45 -11.92 -1.04
C ASP A 67 -6.62 -11.13 -0.02
N SER A 68 -7.27 -10.17 0.65
CA SER A 68 -6.65 -9.27 1.62
C SER A 68 -6.44 -9.88 3.01
N ARG A 69 -7.19 -10.95 3.34
CA ARG A 69 -7.04 -11.66 4.62
C ARG A 69 -5.93 -12.70 4.53
N PRO A 70 -4.96 -12.72 5.47
CA PRO A 70 -4.01 -13.81 5.52
C PRO A 70 -4.75 -15.12 5.87
N PRO A 71 -4.40 -16.25 5.23
CA PRO A 71 -5.12 -17.51 5.40
C PRO A 71 -5.02 -18.11 6.82
N VAL A 72 -3.98 -17.78 7.60
CA VAL A 72 -3.79 -18.17 9.01
C VAL A 72 -2.99 -17.04 9.70
N ALA A 73 -2.98 -16.95 11.03
CA ALA A 73 -2.08 -16.08 11.80
C ALA A 73 -0.60 -16.47 11.58
N THR A 74 -0.09 -16.20 10.37
CA THR A 74 1.28 -16.45 9.97
C THR A 74 2.15 -15.45 10.68
N SER A 75 2.84 -15.88 11.73
CA SER A 75 3.89 -15.05 12.31
C SER A 75 5.06 -15.04 11.35
N TYR A 76 5.24 -13.95 10.61
CA TYR A 76 6.51 -13.64 9.94
C TYR A 76 7.51 -13.22 11.01
N ARG A 77 7.90 -14.16 11.86
CA ARG A 77 9.05 -13.94 12.73
C ARG A 77 10.26 -14.09 11.83
N SER A 78 11.08 -13.04 11.78
CA SER A 78 12.47 -13.14 11.36
C SER A 78 13.07 -14.36 12.08
N SER A 79 13.22 -15.46 11.35
CA SER A 79 14.28 -16.42 11.65
C SER A 79 15.54 -15.58 11.60
N GLY A 80 16.37 -15.63 12.65
CA GLY A 80 17.50 -14.74 12.87
C GLY A 80 18.65 -14.83 11.86
N ASP A 81 18.36 -15.18 10.61
CA ASP A 81 19.24 -14.99 9.48
C ASP A 81 18.89 -13.64 8.82
N ASP A 82 19.86 -12.73 8.75
CA ASP A 82 19.80 -11.45 8.04
C ASP A 82 19.77 -11.64 6.50
N ALA A 83 19.14 -12.71 6.03
CA ALA A 83 19.01 -13.01 4.61
C ALA A 83 18.11 -11.96 3.97
N VAL A 84 18.71 -11.10 3.16
CA VAL A 84 18.03 -10.10 2.35
C VAL A 84 18.05 -10.51 0.90
N VAL A 85 17.01 -10.12 0.18
CA VAL A 85 16.89 -10.26 -1.27
C VAL A 85 16.54 -8.91 -1.87
N PRO A 86 16.92 -8.63 -3.13
CA PRO A 86 16.53 -7.38 -3.78
C PRO A 86 15.00 -7.25 -3.83
N LEU A 87 14.47 -6.07 -3.54
CA LEU A 87 13.04 -5.78 -3.57
C LEU A 87 12.41 -6.23 -4.90
N GLU A 88 13.07 -5.96 -6.02
CA GLU A 88 12.61 -6.37 -7.35
C GLU A 88 12.43 -7.88 -7.51
N VAL A 89 13.19 -8.71 -6.78
CA VAL A 89 12.97 -10.16 -6.78
C VAL A 89 11.64 -10.50 -6.09
N ALA A 90 11.37 -9.92 -4.93
CA ALA A 90 10.10 -10.10 -4.23
C ALA A 90 8.91 -9.58 -5.07
N LEU A 91 9.07 -8.41 -5.72
CA LEU A 91 8.06 -7.86 -6.61
C LEU A 91 7.85 -8.72 -7.86
N GLY A 92 8.92 -9.27 -8.43
CA GLY A 92 8.86 -10.19 -9.56
C GLY A 92 8.08 -11.46 -9.23
N LEU A 93 8.35 -12.07 -8.07
CA LEU A 93 7.62 -13.23 -7.56
C LEU A 93 6.14 -12.90 -7.33
N PHE A 94 5.86 -11.76 -6.68
CA PHE A 94 4.49 -11.30 -6.44
C PHE A 94 3.71 -11.16 -7.75
N ARG A 95 4.25 -10.41 -8.72
CA ARG A 95 3.61 -10.16 -10.03
C ARG A 95 3.40 -11.46 -10.81
N SER A 96 4.35 -12.40 -10.72
CA SER A 96 4.22 -13.72 -11.37
C SER A 96 3.12 -14.56 -10.74
N ARG A 97 2.93 -14.49 -9.43
CA ARG A 97 1.94 -15.30 -8.70
C ARG A 97 0.55 -14.70 -8.70
N HIS A 98 0.46 -13.38 -8.69
CA HIS A 98 -0.76 -12.58 -8.57
C HIS A 98 -0.95 -11.68 -9.80
N PRO A 99 -1.17 -12.25 -11.00
CA PRO A 99 -1.14 -11.49 -12.26
C PRO A 99 -2.30 -10.50 -12.42
N THR A 100 -3.36 -10.61 -11.63
CA THR A 100 -4.48 -9.65 -11.58
C THR A 100 -4.12 -8.39 -10.79
N TYR A 101 -3.04 -8.45 -10.00
CA TYR A 101 -2.57 -7.32 -9.22
C TYR A 101 -1.49 -6.53 -9.96
N GLU A 102 -1.48 -5.23 -9.72
CA GLU A 102 -0.38 -4.33 -10.03
C GLU A 102 0.31 -3.89 -8.75
N VAL A 103 1.58 -3.50 -8.89
CA VAL A 103 2.37 -2.97 -7.79
C VAL A 103 3.15 -1.76 -8.29
N GLU A 104 2.92 -0.63 -7.64
CA GLU A 104 3.50 0.66 -7.99
C GLU A 104 4.12 1.33 -6.76
N GLU A 105 5.17 2.12 -6.95
CA GLU A 105 5.65 3.05 -5.93
C GLU A 105 4.91 4.37 -6.09
N GLN A 106 4.35 4.88 -4.99
CA GLN A 106 3.72 6.19 -4.91
C GLN A 106 4.34 6.95 -3.74
N ASP A 107 5.16 7.96 -4.04
CA ASP A 107 5.82 8.84 -3.06
C ASP A 107 6.49 8.07 -1.90
N GLY A 108 7.21 7.00 -2.21
CA GLY A 108 7.90 6.15 -1.23
C GLY A 108 7.02 5.17 -0.46
N VAL A 109 5.84 4.86 -0.99
CA VAL A 109 4.95 3.81 -0.48
C VAL A 109 4.72 2.78 -1.59
N LEU A 110 4.90 1.51 -1.27
CA LEU A 110 4.56 0.43 -2.21
C LEU A 110 3.04 0.21 -2.17
N VAL A 111 2.34 0.48 -3.26
CA VAL A 111 0.89 0.28 -3.38
C VAL A 111 0.62 -0.94 -4.24
N VAL A 112 -0.04 -1.93 -3.66
CA VAL A 112 -0.50 -3.15 -4.33
C VAL A 112 -1.99 -3.02 -4.60
N ARG A 113 -2.42 -3.22 -5.84
CA ARG A 113 -3.81 -3.04 -6.23
C ARG A 113 -4.31 -4.13 -7.17
N GLU A 114 -5.55 -4.58 -6.94
CA GLU A 114 -6.28 -5.41 -7.90
C GLU A 114 -6.70 -4.56 -9.12
N ARG A 115 -6.28 -4.94 -10.33
CA ARG A 115 -6.46 -4.15 -11.56
C ARG A 115 -7.92 -3.96 -11.92
N GLU A 116 -8.77 -4.95 -11.59
CA GLU A 116 -10.20 -4.90 -11.88
C GLU A 116 -10.96 -3.90 -10.99
N LEU A 117 -10.35 -3.40 -9.91
CA LEU A 117 -10.98 -2.42 -9.04
C LEU A 117 -10.89 -1.01 -9.62
N ASP A 118 -12.05 -0.42 -9.90
CA ASP A 118 -12.16 0.97 -10.36
C ASP A 118 -11.88 1.96 -9.21
N LEU A 119 -10.70 2.59 -9.26
CA LEU A 119 -10.28 3.63 -8.31
C LEU A 119 -10.99 4.97 -8.51
N GLY A 120 -11.58 5.19 -9.69
CA GLY A 120 -12.29 6.42 -10.04
C GLY A 120 -13.68 6.50 -9.42
N GLN A 121 -14.11 5.46 -8.71
CA GLN A 121 -15.42 5.37 -8.07
C GLN A 121 -15.29 5.00 -6.57
N GLY A 122 -16.36 5.28 -5.82
CA GLY A 122 -16.47 4.91 -4.41
C GLY A 122 -15.48 5.66 -3.47
N PRO A 123 -15.11 5.05 -2.34
CA PRO A 123 -14.26 5.65 -1.31
C PRO A 123 -12.87 6.11 -1.79
N LEU A 124 -12.32 5.45 -2.81
CA LEU A 124 -10.96 5.69 -3.32
C LEU A 124 -10.87 7.00 -4.14
N ALA A 125 -11.96 7.38 -4.78
CA ALA A 125 -12.08 8.65 -5.52
C ALA A 125 -12.42 9.84 -4.63
N ARG A 126 -12.78 9.61 -3.36
CA ARG A 126 -13.12 10.70 -2.44
C ARG A 126 -11.87 11.45 -2.06
N GLY A 127 -11.97 12.77 -2.15
CA GLY A 127 -10.94 13.70 -1.71
C GLY A 127 -11.51 14.76 -0.79
N ALA A 128 -10.62 15.39 -0.05
CA ALA A 128 -10.92 16.52 0.79
C ALA A 128 -10.07 17.71 0.36
N GLU A 129 -10.70 18.89 0.30
CA GLU A 129 -10.01 20.15 0.01
C GLU A 129 -8.87 20.40 1.00
N ARG A 130 -9.09 20.05 2.27
CA ARG A 130 -8.07 20.10 3.30
C ARG A 130 -8.25 19.01 4.34
N ILE A 131 -7.14 18.36 4.68
CA ILE A 131 -7.06 17.43 5.81
C ILE A 131 -6.00 17.91 6.78
N ARG A 132 -6.39 18.00 8.06
CA ARG A 132 -5.51 18.37 9.15
C ARG A 132 -5.64 17.34 10.27
N ILE A 133 -4.56 16.65 10.54
CA ILE A 133 -4.39 15.73 11.67
C ILE A 133 -3.35 16.37 12.58
N GLN A 134 -3.77 16.80 13.77
CA GLN A 134 -2.86 17.38 14.77
C GLN A 134 -2.57 16.34 15.84
N VAL A 135 -1.39 15.73 15.77
CA VAL A 135 -0.84 14.86 16.82
C VAL A 135 -1.85 13.82 17.31
N LEU A 136 -2.32 12.96 16.41
CA LEU A 136 -3.25 11.88 16.75
C LEU A 136 -2.53 10.54 16.91
N PRO A 137 -2.95 9.67 17.84
CA PRO A 137 -2.57 8.28 17.82
C PRO A 137 -2.90 7.64 16.47
N LEU A 138 -2.09 6.67 16.03
CA LEU A 138 -2.23 6.02 14.72
C LEU A 138 -3.67 5.62 14.35
N ARG A 139 -4.40 4.96 15.25
CA ARG A 139 -5.79 4.55 15.00
C ARG A 139 -6.72 5.75 14.80
N ALA A 140 -6.57 6.80 15.62
CA ALA A 140 -7.35 8.02 15.50
C ALA A 140 -7.03 8.77 14.20
N ALA A 141 -5.77 8.72 13.74
CA ALA A 141 -5.37 9.26 12.45
C ALA A 141 -6.05 8.52 11.28
N PHE A 142 -6.12 7.18 11.31
CA PHE A 142 -6.87 6.39 10.33
C PHE A 142 -8.37 6.67 10.37
N ASN A 143 -8.98 6.79 11.56
CA ASN A 143 -10.38 7.22 11.71
C ASN A 143 -10.61 8.59 11.07
N GLN A 144 -9.71 9.54 11.31
CA GLN A 144 -9.79 10.89 10.75
C GLN A 144 -9.63 10.87 9.21
N ALA A 145 -8.81 9.97 8.65
CA ALA A 145 -8.71 9.77 7.21
C ALA A 145 -10.02 9.24 6.61
N MET A 146 -10.68 8.28 7.25
CA MET A 146 -11.96 7.72 6.76
C MET A 146 -13.08 8.78 6.68
N ARG A 147 -12.99 9.87 7.44
CA ARG A 147 -13.94 11.00 7.36
C ARG A 147 -13.90 11.78 6.05
N ILE A 148 -12.89 11.55 5.20
CA ILE A 148 -12.87 12.00 3.80
C ILE A 148 -14.02 11.37 3.02
N VAL A 149 -14.34 10.10 3.33
CA VAL A 149 -15.39 9.33 2.66
C VAL A 149 -16.73 9.54 3.35
N ASP A 150 -16.76 9.37 4.67
CA ASP A 150 -17.96 9.53 5.49
C ASP A 150 -17.69 10.45 6.69
N PRO A 151 -18.10 11.72 6.62
CA PRO A 151 -17.90 12.69 7.71
C PRO A 151 -18.54 12.29 9.04
N SER A 152 -19.52 11.38 9.03
CA SER A 152 -20.26 10.91 10.21
C SER A 152 -19.49 9.88 11.05
N ILE A 153 -18.41 9.31 10.50
CA ILE A 153 -17.52 8.41 11.23
C ILE A 153 -16.97 9.13 12.46
N GLN A 154 -17.23 8.54 13.63
CA GLN A 154 -16.74 9.07 14.89
C GLN A 154 -15.24 8.81 15.03
N VAL A 155 -14.48 9.86 15.35
CA VAL A 155 -13.08 9.70 15.73
C VAL A 155 -13.05 9.13 17.14
N ARG A 156 -12.80 7.83 17.24
CA ARG A 156 -12.63 7.15 18.53
C ARG A 156 -11.17 7.25 18.96
N ASP A 157 -10.91 7.97 20.04
CA ASP A 157 -9.59 8.08 20.69
C ASP A 157 -9.30 6.90 21.63
N GLY A 158 -9.72 5.69 21.22
CA GLY A 158 -9.74 4.51 22.10
C GLY A 158 -9.10 3.27 21.49
N PHE A 159 -8.53 2.43 22.36
CA PHE A 159 -8.08 1.08 22.04
C PHE A 159 -9.29 0.15 21.87
N VAL A 160 -9.59 -0.31 20.66
CA VAL A 160 -10.62 -1.33 20.41
C VAL A 160 -10.07 -2.43 19.51
N GLY A 161 -9.20 -3.28 20.06
CA GLY A 161 -8.86 -4.56 19.44
C GLY A 161 -9.76 -5.64 20.04
N SER A 162 -10.55 -6.34 19.22
CA SER A 162 -11.07 -7.64 19.63
C SER A 162 -9.89 -8.60 19.67
N ILE A 163 -9.45 -8.96 20.87
CA ILE A 163 -8.44 -10.00 21.07
C ILE A 163 -9.15 -11.35 20.91
N ILE A 164 -9.36 -11.82 19.68
CA ILE A 164 -9.63 -13.25 19.48
C ILE A 164 -8.28 -13.95 19.58
N GLY A 165 -7.94 -14.37 20.80
CA GLY A 165 -6.74 -15.15 21.13
C GLY A 165 -5.97 -14.61 22.33
N ARG A 166 -6.33 -15.08 23.53
CA ARG A 166 -5.74 -14.83 24.89
C ARG A 166 -5.56 -13.36 25.31
N PRO A 167 -5.87 -13.00 26.57
CA PRO A 167 -5.62 -11.66 27.07
C PRO A 167 -4.11 -11.40 26.98
N ALA A 168 -3.70 -10.53 26.07
CA ALA A 168 -2.32 -10.10 26.01
C ALA A 168 -2.06 -9.28 27.28
N GLU A 169 -1.08 -9.72 28.06
CA GLU A 169 -0.34 -8.81 28.94
C GLU A 169 -0.03 -7.53 28.14
N PRO A 170 -0.13 -6.34 28.75
CA PRO A 170 0.11 -5.09 28.06
C PRO A 170 1.49 -5.14 27.44
N SER A 171 1.56 -5.36 26.13
CA SER A 171 2.81 -5.50 25.40
C SER A 171 3.62 -4.22 25.64
N PRO A 172 4.76 -4.30 26.33
CA PRO A 172 5.67 -3.18 26.40
C PRO A 172 6.36 -3.17 25.04
N LEU A 173 6.08 -2.22 24.13
CA LEU A 173 6.97 -1.74 23.05
C LEU A 173 6.24 -0.81 22.06
N GLY A 174 6.55 0.49 22.16
CA GLY A 174 6.85 1.39 21.02
C GLY A 174 5.74 1.91 20.10
N LEU A 175 4.84 1.06 19.58
CA LEU A 175 4.03 1.41 18.40
C LEU A 175 2.72 2.14 18.72
N PHE A 176 2.23 2.04 19.96
CA PHE A 176 1.08 2.80 20.46
C PHE A 176 1.42 4.26 20.81
N ARG A 177 2.67 4.69 20.57
CA ARG A 177 3.12 6.08 20.71
C ARG A 177 3.28 6.82 19.39
N THR A 178 3.14 6.16 18.24
CA THR A 178 3.29 6.85 16.96
C THR A 178 2.19 7.90 16.83
N GLN A 179 2.61 9.15 16.90
CA GLN A 179 1.77 10.32 16.70
C GLN A 179 1.88 10.74 15.25
N VAL A 180 0.73 10.87 14.60
CA VAL A 180 0.64 11.31 13.21
C VAL A 180 0.29 12.78 13.20
N THR A 181 1.01 13.55 12.38
CA THR A 181 0.69 14.95 12.11
C THR A 181 0.68 15.18 10.60
N LEU A 182 -0.44 15.69 10.08
CA LEU A 182 -0.64 15.97 8.65
C LEU A 182 -1.34 17.33 8.48
N ASP A 183 -0.93 18.08 7.48
CA ASP A 183 -1.67 19.22 6.94
C ASP A 183 -1.52 19.17 5.42
N MET A 184 -2.59 18.75 4.75
CA MET A 184 -2.59 18.49 3.31
C MET A 184 -3.78 19.19 2.67
N SER A 185 -3.58 19.64 1.43
CA SER A 185 -4.65 20.20 0.59
C SER A 185 -4.93 19.28 -0.58
N ASN A 186 -6.18 19.21 -1.02
CA ASN A 186 -6.63 18.43 -2.18
C ASN A 186 -6.17 16.96 -2.15
N ALA A 187 -6.30 16.31 -0.98
CA ALA A 187 -5.82 14.95 -0.77
C ALA A 187 -6.93 13.92 -0.96
N THR A 188 -6.62 12.82 -1.64
CA THR A 188 -7.49 11.64 -1.72
C THR A 188 -7.29 10.74 -0.50
N LEU A 189 -8.26 9.84 -0.22
CA LEU A 189 -8.10 8.87 0.86
C LEU A 189 -6.78 8.08 0.75
N PRO A 190 -6.41 7.45 -0.39
CA PRO A 190 -5.13 6.73 -0.51
C PRO A 190 -3.91 7.60 -0.21
N THR A 191 -3.92 8.86 -0.66
CA THR A 191 -2.82 9.81 -0.40
C THR A 191 -2.66 10.04 1.10
N VAL A 192 -3.75 10.27 1.83
CA VAL A 192 -3.70 10.45 3.28
C VAL A 192 -3.26 9.17 3.99
N LEU A 193 -3.72 8.00 3.57
CA LEU A 193 -3.31 6.71 4.13
C LEU A 193 -1.80 6.45 3.92
N ASN A 194 -1.27 6.78 2.73
CA ASN A 194 0.15 6.70 2.41
C ASN A 194 1.00 7.60 3.31
N GLU A 195 0.58 8.85 3.53
CA GLU A 195 1.28 9.75 4.46
C GLU A 195 1.26 9.25 5.91
N ILE A 196 0.16 8.64 6.35
CA ILE A 196 0.08 8.02 7.68
C ILE A 196 1.13 6.92 7.83
N VAL A 197 1.25 5.99 6.87
CA VAL A 197 2.19 4.85 6.98
C VAL A 197 3.65 5.24 6.79
N LYS A 198 3.94 6.33 6.08
CA LYS A 198 5.29 6.91 6.01
C LYS A 198 5.79 7.37 7.39
N GLN A 199 4.91 7.96 8.20
CA GLN A 199 5.23 8.34 9.59
C GLN A 199 5.23 7.14 10.54
N ALA A 200 4.38 6.14 10.27
CA ALA A 200 4.22 4.94 11.07
C ALA A 200 4.95 3.72 10.47
N ARG A 201 6.29 3.75 10.44
CA ARG A 201 7.11 2.65 9.89
C ARG A 201 6.70 1.28 10.43
N GLY A 202 6.63 0.30 9.52
CA GLY A 202 6.07 -1.02 9.81
C GLY A 202 4.57 -1.05 9.99
N THR A 203 3.87 -0.09 9.37
CA THR A 203 2.43 -0.14 9.21
C THR A 203 2.11 -0.32 7.73
N VAL A 204 1.15 -1.22 7.45
CA VAL A 204 0.51 -1.34 6.14
C VAL A 204 -0.97 -1.09 6.32
N TRP A 205 -1.55 -0.27 5.44
CA TRP A 205 -2.99 -0.10 5.36
C TRP A 205 -3.57 -1.04 4.30
N ILE A 206 -4.77 -1.56 4.55
CA ILE A 206 -5.44 -2.53 3.69
C ILE A 206 -6.87 -2.04 3.50
N LEU A 207 -7.25 -1.73 2.26
CA LEU A 207 -8.62 -1.43 1.88
C LEU A 207 -9.20 -2.65 1.15
N SER A 208 -10.15 -3.32 1.81
CA SER A 208 -10.78 -4.53 1.30
C SER A 208 -12.13 -4.19 0.69
N GLN A 209 -12.33 -4.52 -0.59
CA GLN A 209 -13.63 -4.45 -1.23
C GLN A 209 -14.49 -5.68 -0.88
N HIS A 210 -15.71 -5.42 -0.46
CA HIS A 210 -16.77 -6.39 -0.25
C HIS A 210 -17.83 -6.19 -1.33
N GLY A 211 -18.44 -7.30 -1.77
CA GLY A 211 -19.42 -7.26 -2.86
C GLY A 211 -18.76 -7.04 -4.23
N ARG A 212 -19.33 -7.67 -5.25
CA ARG A 212 -18.89 -7.54 -6.66
C ARG A 212 -19.89 -6.79 -7.52
N SER A 213 -21.10 -6.57 -7.02
CA SER A 213 -22.15 -5.74 -7.63
C SER A 213 -22.07 -4.31 -7.08
N PRO A 214 -22.28 -3.27 -7.90
CA PRO A 214 -22.27 -1.88 -7.44
C PRO A 214 -23.25 -1.58 -6.29
N GLU A 215 -24.38 -2.29 -6.23
CA GLU A 215 -25.45 -2.06 -5.25
C GLU A 215 -25.09 -2.57 -3.84
N ASP A 216 -24.25 -3.61 -3.76
CA ASP A 216 -23.82 -4.23 -2.50
C ASP A 216 -22.36 -3.92 -2.17
N GLN A 217 -21.67 -3.17 -3.03
CA GLN A 217 -20.26 -2.86 -2.87
C GLN A 217 -20.04 -1.93 -1.68
N TYR A 218 -19.08 -2.29 -0.84
CA TYR A 218 -18.55 -1.40 0.18
C TYR A 218 -17.10 -1.76 0.47
N TYR A 219 -16.36 -0.85 1.07
CA TYR A 219 -15.00 -1.09 1.49
C TYR A 219 -14.91 -1.12 3.02
N THR A 220 -13.96 -1.89 3.53
CA THR A 220 -13.51 -1.78 4.92
C THR A 220 -12.04 -1.46 4.95
N LEU A 221 -11.65 -0.56 5.84
CA LEU A 221 -10.25 -0.27 6.10
C LEU A 221 -9.74 -1.16 7.22
N ALA A 222 -8.49 -1.61 7.11
CA ALA A 222 -7.73 -2.19 8.20
C ALA A 222 -6.29 -1.68 8.13
N PHE A 223 -5.56 -1.83 9.23
CA PHE A 223 -4.12 -1.63 9.24
C PHE A 223 -3.43 -2.70 10.09
N ARG A 224 -2.21 -3.02 9.69
CA ARG A 224 -1.34 -4.01 10.33
C ARG A 224 -0.05 -3.30 10.75
N THR A 225 0.36 -3.45 12.00
CA THR A 225 1.65 -2.94 12.51
C THR A 225 2.64 -4.08 12.80
N TRP A 226 3.94 -3.85 12.64
CA TRP A 226 4.99 -4.84 12.99
C TRP A 226 4.75 -5.46 14.37
N GLY A 227 4.73 -6.79 14.47
CA GLY A 227 4.51 -7.52 15.72
C GLY A 227 3.13 -7.38 16.38
N GLY A 228 2.22 -6.56 15.83
CA GLY A 228 0.88 -6.33 16.40
C GLY A 228 -0.17 -7.40 16.01
N THR A 229 -1.44 -7.03 16.07
CA THR A 229 -2.54 -7.72 15.37
C THR A 229 -3.10 -6.84 14.24
N LEU A 230 -3.92 -7.40 13.35
CA LEU A 230 -4.68 -6.59 12.39
C LEU A 230 -5.73 -5.77 13.15
N SER A 231 -5.72 -4.45 12.94
CA SER A 231 -6.75 -3.55 13.44
C SER A 231 -7.71 -3.22 12.30
N GLN A 232 -8.91 -3.77 12.35
CA GLN A 232 -9.95 -3.54 11.35
C GLN A 232 -10.95 -2.47 11.83
N PHE A 233 -11.40 -1.63 10.91
CA PHE A 233 -12.54 -0.74 11.09
C PHE A 233 -13.81 -1.45 10.64
N GLU A 234 -14.86 -1.38 11.47
CA GLU A 234 -16.15 -2.04 11.20
C GLU A 234 -17.03 -1.19 10.27
N GLU A 235 -16.68 0.09 10.12
CA GLU A 235 -17.37 1.06 9.29
C GLU A 235 -17.29 0.66 7.80
N LYS A 236 -18.46 0.57 7.17
CA LYS A 236 -18.58 0.32 5.73
C LYS A 236 -18.44 1.63 4.98
N LEU A 237 -17.42 1.73 4.14
CA LEU A 237 -17.18 2.89 3.28
C LEU A 237 -17.90 2.68 1.94
N ARG A 238 -18.77 3.61 1.56
CA ARG A 238 -19.54 3.58 0.32
C ARG A 238 -19.30 4.86 -0.49
#